data_AF-A0A7J9QQZ8-F1
#
_entry.id   AF-A0A7J9QQZ8-F1
#
_cell.length_a   1.000
_cell.length_b   1.000
_cell.length_c   1.000
_cell.angle_alpha   90.00
_cell.angle_beta   90.00
_cell.angle_gamma   90.00
#
_symmetry.space_group_name_H-M   'P 1'
#
loop_
_entity.id
_entity.type
_entity.pdbx_description
1 polymer ?
#
loop_
_entity_poly.entity_id
_entity_poly.type
_entity_poly.pdbx_seq_one_letter_code
_entity_poly.pdbx_strand_id
1 'polypeptide(L)'
;MIRASRKILLFALIPLIFSIGITPVLPSYSEELSCPSGEIEVTRSTNPASICIDQDTAKRWEDLGIGTIIGEPVPEILSNPTIPQDATKPSVIQIPPYPDQPPVNPDFDAHTEKFWPPTVTKVTDGAYVAIGYGLANSIMIEGDNGIIIIDAMTSYEAAKEVMSEFRKITDKPVKAIIYSHSHPDHVNGAGAFAEEASDDLEIYAHETLLDNYYHESGELASLIATRGISYYGVLLPSEGPDRFVSAGIGPFLESGDVTSAFLPPTITFDDKLDIEVAGLEMTLINVPSETNDETIVWIPEMGVLQGGEVLYELWPNLYSVRGSSYRDVKAWISSLDVMIDIEAEYLLLSHTRPVSGTENVRDVLTSTHDAVQYLYDQTIRGINQGYTEDELAHMIELPQHLQDHPWLQERYGERAWHVRGIVSGNVGWFEGDSTYLNAISFEERSQKTVEGFGGISKTIQMVRNAIDGGEYQWAAELAT
;
A
#
# COMPACT_ATOMS: atom_id res chain seq x y z
N MET A 1 41.34 31.26 -27.88
CA MET A 1 39.91 31.50 -27.60
C MET A 1 39.23 30.14 -27.66
N ILE A 2 39.21 29.41 -26.54
CA ILE A 2 38.03 29.13 -25.67
C ILE A 2 36.97 28.31 -26.44
N ARG A 3 36.58 27.09 -26.05
CA ARG A 3 36.98 26.16 -24.97
C ARG A 3 36.55 24.75 -25.39
N ALA A 4 37.40 23.76 -25.09
CA ALA A 4 37.16 22.34 -25.31
C ALA A 4 36.66 21.64 -24.03
N SER A 5 35.91 20.56 -24.27
CA SER A 5 35.72 19.31 -23.50
C SER A 5 36.43 19.15 -22.13
N ARG A 6 35.66 18.68 -21.13
CA ARG A 6 36.19 18.02 -19.93
C ARG A 6 35.49 16.67 -19.72
N LYS A 7 36.20 15.60 -20.02
CA LYS A 7 36.11 14.30 -19.34
C LYS A 7 37.55 13.87 -19.01
N ILE A 8 37.68 13.16 -17.88
CA ILE A 8 38.76 12.27 -17.46
C ILE A 8 39.84 12.84 -16.49
N LEU A 9 40.01 12.05 -15.41
CA LEU A 9 41.13 11.87 -14.48
C LEU A 9 41.31 12.84 -13.30
N LEU A 10 41.01 12.35 -12.09
CA LEU A 10 41.84 12.61 -10.91
C LEU A 10 41.81 11.40 -9.96
N PHE A 11 42.72 10.45 -10.17
CA PHE A 11 43.23 9.56 -9.14
C PHE A 11 44.69 9.93 -8.89
N ALA A 12 45.12 9.82 -7.63
CA ALA A 12 46.47 10.01 -7.08
C ALA A 12 46.91 11.45 -6.77
N LEU A 13 46.86 11.82 -5.48
CA LEU A 13 48.00 12.30 -4.67
C LEU A 13 47.58 12.72 -3.25
N ILE A 14 47.84 11.84 -2.28
CA ILE A 14 48.11 12.13 -0.85
C ILE A 14 49.65 11.93 -0.74
N PRO A 15 50.47 12.83 -0.13
CA PRO A 15 50.51 13.01 1.34
C PRO A 15 50.93 14.40 1.87
N LEU A 16 50.95 14.49 3.20
CA LEU A 16 51.34 15.60 4.10
C LEU A 16 50.21 16.59 4.49
N ILE A 17 49.54 16.28 5.60
CA ILE A 17 49.54 17.08 6.85
C ILE A 17 49.13 16.10 7.98
N PHE A 18 50.12 15.57 8.68
CA PHE A 18 49.96 15.00 10.03
C PHE A 18 50.76 15.93 10.94
N SER A 19 50.08 16.67 11.81
CA SER A 19 50.58 17.24 13.08
C SER A 19 49.71 18.42 13.55
N ILE A 20 48.42 18.18 13.80
CA ILE A 20 47.68 18.85 14.87
C ILE A 20 46.75 17.79 15.47
N GLY A 21 47.08 17.33 16.67
CA GLY A 21 46.35 16.28 17.38
C GLY A 21 45.01 16.76 17.89
N ILE A 22 44.00 16.71 17.03
CA ILE A 22 42.59 16.72 17.42
C ILE A 22 42.01 15.41 16.89
N THR A 23 42.01 14.39 17.73
CA THR A 23 41.21 13.18 17.50
C THR A 23 39.74 13.61 17.43
N PRO A 24 39.02 13.33 16.33
CA PRO A 24 37.57 13.39 16.39
C PRO A 24 37.14 12.28 17.33
N VAL A 25 36.59 12.65 18.48
CA VAL A 25 35.81 11.74 19.32
C VAL A 25 34.56 11.43 18.51
N LEU A 26 34.60 10.34 17.75
CA LEU A 26 33.39 9.69 17.27
C LEU A 26 32.59 9.30 18.53
N PRO A 27 31.29 9.61 18.63
CA PRO A 27 30.48 9.08 19.71
C PRO A 27 30.53 7.56 19.60
N SER A 28 31.09 6.90 20.62
CA SER A 28 30.93 5.47 20.81
C SER A 28 29.46 5.23 21.15
N TYR A 29 28.64 4.98 20.14
CA TYR A 29 27.37 4.28 20.33
C TYR A 29 27.71 2.82 20.60
N SER A 30 28.00 2.52 21.86
CA SER A 30 27.78 1.18 22.41
C SER A 30 26.50 1.27 23.24
N GLU A 31 25.36 1.41 22.56
CA GLU A 31 24.14 0.83 23.12
C GLU A 31 24.24 -0.65 22.76
N GLU A 32 24.51 -1.51 23.75
CA GLU A 32 24.31 -2.95 23.59
C GLU A 32 22.89 -3.14 23.07
N LEU A 33 22.74 -3.70 21.87
CA LEU A 33 21.46 -4.10 21.35
C LEU A 33 20.93 -5.19 22.30
N SER A 34 19.95 -4.87 23.15
CA SER A 34 19.30 -5.89 23.96
C SER A 34 18.31 -6.63 23.08
N CYS A 35 18.71 -7.80 22.56
CA CYS A 35 17.78 -8.62 21.79
C CYS A 35 16.52 -8.97 22.60
N PRO A 36 15.36 -9.09 21.95
CA PRO A 36 14.15 -9.64 22.54
C PRO A 36 14.38 -11.03 23.17
N SER A 37 13.54 -11.40 24.14
CA SER A 37 13.57 -12.72 24.78
C SER A 37 13.43 -13.84 23.73
N GLY A 38 14.36 -14.80 23.71
CA GLY A 38 14.38 -15.89 22.73
C GLY A 38 15.14 -15.59 21.43
N GLU A 39 15.54 -14.34 21.20
CA GLU A 39 16.37 -13.96 20.05
C GLU A 39 17.86 -13.93 20.40
N ILE A 40 18.69 -14.01 19.35
CA ILE A 40 20.15 -13.97 19.41
C ILE A 40 20.69 -12.93 18.44
N GLU A 41 21.73 -12.23 18.87
CA GLU A 41 22.39 -11.22 18.04
C GLU A 41 23.26 -11.89 16.98
N VAL A 42 23.04 -11.53 15.71
CA VAL A 42 23.80 -12.00 14.55
C VAL A 42 24.29 -10.83 13.70
N THR A 43 25.36 -11.06 12.94
CA THR A 43 25.85 -10.15 11.89
C THR A 43 25.74 -10.83 10.53
N ARG A 44 25.49 -10.05 9.47
CA ARG A 44 25.51 -10.57 8.09
C ARG A 44 26.93 -10.54 7.54
N SER A 45 27.31 -11.54 6.75
CA SER A 45 28.62 -11.56 6.10
C SER A 45 28.83 -10.41 5.10
N THR A 46 27.74 -9.83 4.60
CA THR A 46 27.74 -8.69 3.66
C THR A 46 27.54 -7.33 4.33
N ASN A 47 27.15 -7.27 5.61
CA ASN A 47 26.89 -6.03 6.34
C ASN A 47 27.27 -6.16 7.83
N PRO A 48 28.19 -5.33 8.35
CA PRO A 48 28.65 -5.41 9.75
C PRO A 48 27.62 -4.96 10.79
N ALA A 49 26.44 -4.47 10.40
CA ALA A 49 25.37 -4.16 11.34
C ALA A 49 24.82 -5.44 11.99
N SER A 50 24.67 -5.42 13.32
CA SER A 50 24.06 -6.51 14.06
C SER A 50 22.53 -6.40 14.07
N ILE A 51 21.86 -7.55 14.07
CA ILE A 51 20.40 -7.69 14.14
C ILE A 51 20.06 -8.79 15.15
N CYS A 52 18.84 -8.76 15.69
CA CYS A 52 18.30 -9.82 16.52
C CYS A 52 17.32 -10.67 15.71
N ILE A 53 17.49 -11.99 15.77
CA ILE A 53 16.61 -12.96 15.10
C ILE A 53 16.47 -14.20 16.00
N ASP A 54 15.49 -15.05 15.72
CA ASP A 54 15.31 -16.29 16.47
C ASP A 54 16.51 -17.26 16.32
N GLN A 55 16.66 -18.14 17.31
CA GLN A 55 17.80 -19.04 17.40
C GLN A 55 17.92 -20.03 16.23
N ASP A 56 16.80 -20.48 15.67
CA ASP A 56 16.77 -21.46 14.58
C ASP A 56 17.20 -20.78 13.26
N THR A 57 16.71 -19.57 13.01
CA THR A 57 17.12 -18.75 11.86
C THR A 57 18.59 -18.34 11.96
N ALA A 58 19.08 -17.95 13.14
CA ALA A 58 20.48 -17.63 13.37
C ALA A 58 21.41 -18.80 13.05
N LYS A 59 21.04 -20.00 13.52
CA LYS A 59 21.78 -21.22 13.24
C LYS A 59 21.76 -21.57 11.75
N ARG A 60 20.61 -21.42 11.10
CA ARG A 60 20.48 -21.62 9.65
C ARG A 60 21.35 -20.65 8.85
N TRP A 61 21.47 -19.40 9.30
CA TRP A 61 22.34 -18.41 8.66
C TRP A 61 23.82 -18.72 8.83
N GLU A 62 24.22 -19.22 10.00
CA GLU A 62 25.58 -19.69 10.24
C GLU A 62 25.92 -20.93 9.38
N ASP A 63 25.01 -21.90 9.30
CA ASP A 63 25.16 -23.10 8.47
C ASP A 63 25.26 -22.76 6.96
N LEU A 64 24.56 -21.72 6.52
CA LEU A 64 24.59 -21.22 5.14
C LEU A 64 25.76 -20.25 4.86
N GLY A 65 26.54 -19.87 5.87
CA GLY A 65 27.67 -18.93 5.72
C GLY A 65 27.26 -17.48 5.40
N ILE A 66 25.99 -17.13 5.59
CA ILE A 66 25.42 -15.81 5.30
C ILE A 66 25.37 -14.90 6.55
N GLY A 67 25.63 -15.45 7.74
CA GLY A 67 25.74 -14.69 8.98
C GLY A 67 26.67 -15.33 10.01
N THR A 68 26.98 -14.59 11.08
CA THR A 68 27.78 -15.05 12.22
C THR A 68 27.07 -14.68 13.51
N ILE A 69 26.91 -15.66 14.39
CA ILE A 69 26.35 -15.46 15.73
C ILE A 69 27.36 -14.72 16.59
N ILE A 70 26.94 -13.62 17.22
CA ILE A 70 27.82 -12.76 18.03
C ILE A 70 27.35 -12.56 19.47
N GLY A 71 26.11 -12.94 19.80
CA GLY A 71 25.54 -12.89 21.16
C GLY A 71 25.16 -14.27 21.72
N GLU A 72 24.78 -14.32 23.00
CA GLU A 72 24.15 -15.49 23.63
C GLU A 72 22.62 -15.34 23.61
N PRO A 73 21.83 -16.43 23.54
CA PRO A 73 20.38 -16.35 23.57
C PRO A 73 19.88 -15.63 24.82
N VAL A 74 18.96 -14.68 24.66
CA VAL A 74 18.34 -14.02 25.80
C VAL A 74 17.41 -15.02 26.52
N PRO A 75 17.61 -15.29 27.82
CA PRO A 75 16.88 -16.33 28.54
C PRO A 75 15.36 -16.16 28.43
N GLU A 76 14.70 -17.22 27.98
CA GLU A 76 13.26 -17.25 27.78
C GLU A 76 12.54 -17.11 29.14
N ILE A 77 11.77 -16.02 29.33
CA ILE A 77 10.84 -15.93 30.46
C ILE A 77 9.63 -16.80 30.11
N LEU A 78 9.74 -18.09 30.43
CA LEU A 78 8.70 -19.09 30.21
C LEU A 78 7.47 -18.80 31.09
N SER A 79 6.51 -18.04 30.56
CA SER A 79 5.11 -18.26 30.90
C SER A 79 4.45 -18.96 29.71
N ASN A 80 4.38 -20.29 29.76
CA ASN A 80 3.51 -21.07 28.87
C ASN A 80 2.04 -20.69 29.10
N PRO A 81 1.27 -20.38 28.06
CA PRO A 81 -0.15 -20.63 28.06
C PRO A 81 -0.44 -21.85 27.18
N THR A 82 -1.10 -22.82 27.80
CA THR A 82 -1.82 -23.87 27.12
C THR A 82 -2.89 -23.25 26.23
N ILE A 83 -2.92 -23.57 24.93
CA ILE A 83 -4.01 -23.19 24.02
C ILE A 83 -5.29 -23.91 24.49
N PRO A 84 -6.35 -23.23 24.94
CA PRO A 84 -7.65 -23.85 25.14
C PRO A 84 -8.26 -24.13 23.75
N GLN A 85 -8.88 -25.30 23.57
CA GLN A 85 -9.66 -25.66 22.37
C GLN A 85 -10.97 -24.84 22.19
N ASP A 86 -11.02 -23.64 22.75
CA ASP A 86 -12.13 -22.70 22.64
C ASP A 86 -11.49 -21.32 22.42
N ALA A 87 -11.29 -20.95 21.16
CA ALA A 87 -10.74 -19.66 20.80
C ALA A 87 -11.69 -18.56 21.28
N THR A 88 -11.29 -17.81 22.30
CA THR A 88 -11.96 -16.57 22.67
C THR A 88 -11.21 -15.40 22.04
N LYS A 89 -12.01 -14.47 21.49
CA LYS A 89 -11.57 -13.23 20.84
C LYS A 89 -10.51 -12.47 21.65
N PRO A 90 -9.62 -11.72 20.98
CA PRO A 90 -8.69 -10.81 21.64
C PRO A 90 -9.46 -9.92 22.63
N SER A 91 -8.82 -9.63 23.76
CA SER A 91 -9.42 -8.88 24.87
C SER A 91 -10.00 -7.56 24.36
N VAL A 92 -11.33 -7.46 24.41
CA VAL A 92 -12.10 -6.26 24.09
C VAL A 92 -11.58 -5.11 24.95
N ILE A 93 -10.99 -4.10 24.33
CA ILE A 93 -10.93 -2.77 24.96
C ILE A 93 -12.40 -2.36 25.10
N GLN A 94 -12.92 -2.39 26.33
CA GLN A 94 -14.26 -1.86 26.58
C GLN A 94 -14.22 -0.34 26.43
N ILE A 95 -14.44 0.13 25.21
CA ILE A 95 -14.87 1.49 24.96
C ILE A 95 -16.28 1.59 25.59
N PRO A 96 -16.54 2.58 26.47
CA PRO A 96 -17.87 2.74 27.03
C PRO A 96 -18.90 2.84 25.89
N PRO A 97 -20.01 2.08 25.94
CA PRO A 97 -21.01 2.10 24.88
C PRO A 97 -21.55 3.53 24.72
N TYR A 98 -21.33 4.12 23.55
CA TYR A 98 -22.02 5.35 23.19
C TYR A 98 -23.46 4.96 22.82
N PRO A 99 -24.48 5.55 23.45
CA PRO A 99 -25.85 5.05 23.36
C PRO A 99 -26.51 5.19 21.98
N ASP A 100 -25.91 5.97 21.07
CA ASP A 100 -26.46 6.29 19.74
C ASP A 100 -25.40 6.09 18.64
N GLN A 101 -24.74 4.94 18.59
CA GLN A 101 -23.82 4.65 17.48
C GLN A 101 -24.60 4.40 16.18
N PRO A 102 -24.33 5.15 15.11
CA PRO A 102 -24.96 4.89 13.82
C PRO A 102 -24.57 3.48 13.35
N PRO A 103 -25.49 2.73 12.72
CA PRO A 103 -25.15 1.46 12.11
C PRO A 103 -24.10 1.68 11.02
N VAL A 104 -23.35 0.63 10.71
CA VAL A 104 -22.48 0.59 9.52
C VAL A 104 -23.28 1.04 8.30
N ASN A 105 -22.65 1.83 7.43
CA ASN A 105 -23.25 2.23 6.16
C ASN A 105 -23.67 0.97 5.37
N PRO A 106 -24.97 0.76 5.07
CA PRO A 106 -25.45 -0.44 4.39
C PRO A 106 -24.79 -0.68 3.02
N ASP A 107 -24.43 0.38 2.30
CA ASP A 107 -23.78 0.27 0.99
C ASP A 107 -22.31 -0.17 1.11
N PHE A 108 -21.67 0.14 2.25
CA PHE A 108 -20.33 -0.35 2.55
C PHE A 108 -20.38 -1.83 2.98
N ASP A 109 -21.31 -2.20 3.86
CA ASP A 109 -21.54 -3.60 4.25
C ASP A 109 -21.83 -4.48 3.01
N ALA A 110 -22.71 -4.04 2.10
CA ALA A 110 -23.03 -4.78 0.88
C ALA A 110 -21.84 -4.90 -0.10
N HIS A 111 -20.93 -3.92 -0.10
CA HIS A 111 -19.69 -4.03 -0.87
C HIS A 111 -18.75 -5.08 -0.27
N THR A 112 -18.61 -5.11 1.05
CA THR A 112 -17.77 -6.07 1.77
C THR A 112 -18.21 -7.52 1.60
N GLU A 113 -19.51 -7.78 1.49
CA GLU A 113 -20.03 -9.15 1.25
C GLU A 113 -19.46 -9.80 -0.02
N LYS A 114 -18.96 -9.02 -0.98
CA LYS A 114 -18.36 -9.53 -2.23
C LYS A 114 -17.05 -10.29 -2.03
N PHE A 115 -16.38 -10.11 -0.90
CA PHE A 115 -15.13 -10.79 -0.57
C PHE A 115 -15.34 -12.13 0.16
N TRP A 116 -16.59 -12.45 0.53
CA TRP A 116 -16.88 -13.60 1.39
C TRP A 116 -17.89 -14.59 0.77
N PRO A 117 -17.65 -15.92 0.88
CA PRO A 117 -16.40 -16.54 1.33
C PRO A 117 -15.24 -16.30 0.33
N PRO A 118 -13.97 -16.38 0.77
CA PRO A 118 -12.83 -16.29 -0.13
C PRO A 118 -12.95 -17.34 -1.23
N THR A 119 -12.57 -16.98 -2.46
CA THR A 119 -12.81 -17.82 -3.62
C THR A 119 -11.79 -17.62 -4.73
N VAL A 120 -11.46 -18.70 -5.45
CA VAL A 120 -10.73 -18.62 -6.71
C VAL A 120 -11.72 -18.58 -7.85
N THR A 121 -11.85 -17.41 -8.47
CA THR A 121 -12.75 -17.19 -9.61
C THR A 121 -12.04 -17.50 -10.91
N LYS A 122 -12.57 -18.44 -11.70
CA LYS A 122 -12.17 -18.63 -13.10
C LYS A 122 -12.81 -17.54 -13.95
N VAL A 123 -12.00 -16.66 -14.54
CA VAL A 123 -12.48 -15.52 -15.34
C VAL A 123 -12.63 -15.91 -16.81
N THR A 124 -11.61 -16.58 -17.34
CA THR A 124 -11.63 -17.24 -18.65
C THR A 124 -10.80 -18.52 -18.57
N ASP A 125 -10.76 -19.30 -19.66
CA ASP A 125 -9.90 -20.49 -19.73
C ASP A 125 -8.44 -20.08 -19.52
N GLY A 126 -7.80 -20.61 -18.47
CA GLY A 126 -6.41 -20.31 -18.13
C GLY A 126 -6.18 -19.09 -17.23
N ALA A 127 -7.20 -18.30 -16.86
CA ALA A 127 -7.05 -17.14 -15.98
C ALA A 127 -7.93 -17.24 -14.72
N TYR A 128 -7.30 -17.15 -13.56
CA TYR A 128 -7.94 -17.31 -12.26
C TYR A 128 -7.52 -16.21 -11.29
N VAL A 129 -8.47 -15.71 -10.48
CA VAL A 129 -8.23 -14.67 -9.47
C VAL A 129 -8.64 -15.20 -8.11
N ALA A 130 -7.71 -15.23 -7.15
CA ALA A 130 -7.98 -15.53 -5.75
C ALA A 130 -8.44 -14.25 -5.05
N ILE A 131 -9.70 -14.21 -4.61
CA ILE A 131 -10.36 -13.03 -4.05
C ILE A 131 -10.73 -13.31 -2.59
N GLY A 132 -10.45 -12.36 -1.71
CA GLY A 132 -10.87 -12.40 -0.31
C GLY A 132 -9.92 -13.12 0.66
N TYR A 133 -8.75 -13.54 0.17
CA TYR A 133 -7.72 -14.20 1.00
C TYR A 133 -6.81 -13.23 1.76
N GLY A 134 -6.87 -11.94 1.44
CA GLY A 134 -6.09 -10.87 2.07
C GLY A 134 -6.53 -9.52 1.49
N LEU A 135 -5.74 -8.46 1.70
CA LEU A 135 -6.06 -7.13 1.16
C LEU A 135 -6.05 -7.14 -0.37
N ALA A 136 -4.98 -7.69 -0.94
CA ALA A 136 -4.81 -7.92 -2.37
C ALA A 136 -5.37 -9.28 -2.82
N ASN A 137 -5.67 -9.35 -4.11
CA ASN A 137 -5.85 -10.58 -4.82
C ASN A 137 -4.49 -11.13 -5.26
N SER A 138 -4.44 -12.42 -5.57
CA SER A 138 -3.37 -13.01 -6.37
C SER A 138 -3.98 -13.70 -7.59
N ILE A 139 -3.29 -13.61 -8.71
CA ILE A 139 -3.79 -14.02 -10.02
C ILE A 139 -2.91 -15.15 -10.54
N MET A 140 -3.53 -16.23 -11.00
CA MET A 140 -2.86 -17.34 -11.68
C MET A 140 -3.23 -17.35 -13.16
N ILE A 141 -2.21 -17.25 -14.01
CA ILE A 141 -2.31 -17.51 -15.44
C ILE A 141 -1.70 -18.89 -15.72
N GLU A 142 -2.50 -19.80 -16.25
CA GLU A 142 -2.09 -21.16 -16.57
C GLU A 142 -1.73 -21.28 -18.06
N GLY A 143 -0.44 -21.51 -18.35
CA GLY A 143 0.07 -21.78 -19.69
C GLY A 143 0.23 -23.28 -19.97
N ASP A 144 0.98 -23.63 -21.00
CA ASP A 144 1.17 -25.01 -21.47
C ASP A 144 1.93 -25.89 -20.47
N ASN A 145 3.04 -25.38 -19.93
CA ASN A 145 3.98 -26.15 -19.11
C ASN A 145 4.26 -25.54 -17.73
N GLY A 146 3.47 -24.55 -17.32
CA GLY A 146 3.69 -23.79 -16.10
C GLY A 146 2.53 -22.87 -15.75
N ILE A 147 2.61 -22.26 -14.57
CA ILE A 147 1.75 -21.16 -14.17
C ILE A 147 2.58 -19.89 -13.93
N ILE A 148 1.98 -18.74 -14.20
CA ILE A 148 2.50 -17.42 -13.86
C ILE A 148 1.63 -16.86 -12.74
N ILE A 149 2.26 -16.35 -11.70
CA ILE A 149 1.59 -15.66 -10.59
C ILE A 149 1.76 -14.16 -10.79
N ILE A 150 0.66 -13.41 -10.76
CA ILE A 150 0.67 -11.94 -10.72
C ILE A 150 0.16 -11.51 -9.34
N ASP A 151 1.00 -10.75 -8.64
CA ASP A 151 0.87 -10.34 -7.24
C ASP A 151 0.87 -11.50 -6.24
N ALA A 152 1.62 -11.31 -5.17
CA ALA A 152 2.10 -12.37 -4.30
C ALA A 152 1.57 -12.31 -2.86
N MET A 153 0.48 -11.57 -2.61
CA MET A 153 -0.12 -11.37 -1.28
C MET A 153 0.80 -10.66 -0.27
N THR A 154 0.24 -10.30 0.89
CA THR A 154 0.93 -9.54 1.95
C THR A 154 1.88 -10.37 2.80
N SER A 155 1.70 -11.69 2.85
CA SER A 155 2.49 -12.58 3.71
C SER A 155 2.70 -13.95 3.08
N TYR A 156 3.72 -14.66 3.58
CA TYR A 156 3.96 -16.06 3.22
C TYR A 156 2.74 -16.93 3.53
N GLU A 157 2.08 -16.71 4.66
CA GLU A 157 0.94 -17.50 5.12
C GLU A 157 -0.26 -17.37 4.16
N ALA A 158 -0.62 -16.13 3.79
CA ALA A 158 -1.71 -15.88 2.86
C ALA A 158 -1.39 -16.38 1.45
N ALA A 159 -0.17 -16.15 0.97
CA ALA A 159 0.29 -16.68 -0.32
C ALA A 159 0.26 -18.20 -0.36
N LYS A 160 0.62 -18.87 0.73
CA LYS A 160 0.55 -20.33 0.86
C LYS A 160 -0.89 -20.86 0.84
N GLU A 161 -1.81 -20.16 1.50
CA GLU A 161 -3.24 -20.49 1.44
C GLU A 161 -3.75 -20.37 0.00
N VAL A 162 -3.50 -19.26 -0.67
CA VAL A 162 -3.87 -19.05 -2.08
C VAL A 162 -3.25 -20.12 -2.99
N MET A 163 -1.96 -20.40 -2.83
CA MET A 163 -1.27 -21.42 -3.62
C MET A 163 -1.91 -22.80 -3.44
N SER A 164 -2.39 -23.13 -2.24
CA SER A 164 -3.10 -24.39 -1.98
C SER A 164 -4.42 -24.49 -2.75
N GLU A 165 -5.10 -23.37 -2.99
CA GLU A 165 -6.32 -23.31 -3.80
C GLU A 165 -6.00 -23.41 -5.29
N PHE A 166 -4.94 -22.75 -5.76
CA PHE A 166 -4.44 -22.91 -7.14
C PHE A 166 -4.02 -24.35 -7.44
N ARG A 167 -3.44 -25.07 -6.48
CA ARG A 167 -3.09 -26.49 -6.62
C ARG A 167 -4.30 -27.41 -6.78
N LYS A 168 -5.51 -27.00 -6.40
CA LYS A 168 -6.74 -27.77 -6.69
C LYS A 168 -7.11 -27.71 -8.17
N ILE A 169 -6.55 -26.76 -8.92
CA ILE A 169 -6.82 -26.53 -10.34
C ILE A 169 -5.72 -27.18 -11.20
N THR A 170 -4.45 -27.00 -10.83
CA THR A 170 -3.31 -27.44 -11.64
C THR A 170 -2.07 -27.79 -10.82
N ASP A 171 -1.36 -28.84 -11.25
CA ASP A 171 -0.09 -29.30 -10.67
C ASP A 171 1.15 -28.73 -11.40
N LYS A 172 0.95 -27.82 -12.38
CA LYS A 172 2.05 -27.22 -13.14
C LYS A 172 2.95 -26.36 -12.24
N PRO A 173 4.27 -26.36 -12.44
CA PRO A 173 5.20 -25.58 -11.63
C PRO A 173 5.00 -24.08 -11.84
N VAL A 174 5.32 -23.28 -10.82
CA VAL A 174 5.42 -21.82 -10.99
C VAL A 174 6.62 -21.50 -11.88
N LYS A 175 6.38 -20.78 -12.97
CA LYS A 175 7.41 -20.38 -13.95
C LYS A 175 7.81 -18.92 -13.83
N ALA A 176 6.88 -18.06 -13.45
CA ALA A 176 7.17 -16.66 -13.18
C ALA A 176 6.30 -16.11 -12.05
N ILE A 177 6.85 -15.10 -11.38
CA ILE A 177 6.11 -14.18 -10.53
C ILE A 177 6.24 -12.79 -11.16
N ILE A 178 5.13 -12.07 -11.28
CA ILE A 178 5.09 -10.69 -11.77
C ILE A 178 4.55 -9.85 -10.63
N TYR A 179 5.32 -8.85 -10.19
CA TYR A 179 4.81 -7.84 -9.28
C TYR A 179 4.19 -6.72 -10.09
N SER A 180 2.93 -6.39 -9.81
CA SER A 180 2.30 -5.21 -10.40
C SER A 180 3.00 -3.93 -9.91
N HIS A 181 3.29 -3.83 -8.61
CA HIS A 181 3.99 -2.68 -8.03
C HIS A 181 4.56 -2.98 -6.63
N SER A 182 5.25 -2.00 -6.05
CA SER A 182 6.04 -2.14 -4.83
C SER A 182 5.27 -2.23 -3.52
N HIS A 183 3.93 -2.16 -3.51
CA HIS A 183 3.22 -2.18 -2.23
C HIS A 183 3.34 -3.56 -1.54
N PRO A 184 3.44 -3.58 -0.20
CA PRO A 184 3.67 -4.81 0.57
C PRO A 184 2.69 -5.96 0.28
N ASP A 185 1.43 -5.65 0.02
CA ASP A 185 0.37 -6.62 -0.25
C ASP A 185 0.46 -7.33 -1.59
N HIS A 186 1.39 -6.91 -2.46
CA HIS A 186 1.62 -7.49 -3.78
C HIS A 186 2.94 -8.25 -3.88
N VAL A 187 3.87 -8.05 -2.93
CA VAL A 187 5.26 -8.53 -3.08
C VAL A 187 5.74 -9.42 -1.92
N ASN A 188 5.11 -9.33 -0.75
CA ASN A 188 5.68 -9.91 0.47
C ASN A 188 5.44 -11.41 0.63
N GLY A 189 4.46 -12.02 -0.04
CA GLY A 189 4.24 -13.47 0.04
C GLY A 189 4.98 -14.29 -1.01
N ALA A 190 5.82 -13.67 -1.85
CA ALA A 190 6.47 -14.30 -3.01
C ALA A 190 7.22 -15.61 -2.69
N GLY A 191 7.84 -15.71 -1.53
CA GLY A 191 8.54 -16.93 -1.09
C GLY A 191 7.66 -18.18 -1.08
N ALA A 192 6.36 -18.07 -0.78
CA ALA A 192 5.45 -19.22 -0.78
C ALA A 192 5.22 -19.77 -2.19
N PHE A 193 5.12 -18.88 -3.19
CA PHE A 193 5.00 -19.27 -4.59
C PHE A 193 6.33 -19.83 -5.14
N ALA A 194 7.46 -19.29 -4.69
CA ALA A 194 8.79 -19.73 -5.11
C ALA A 194 9.15 -21.15 -4.63
N GLU A 195 8.61 -21.60 -3.49
CA GLU A 195 8.75 -23.00 -3.04
C GLU A 195 8.15 -24.02 -4.02
N GLU A 196 7.20 -23.57 -4.84
CA GLU A 196 6.44 -24.37 -5.81
C GLU A 196 6.92 -24.13 -7.26
N ALA A 197 8.05 -23.44 -7.41
CA ALA A 197 8.61 -23.05 -8.69
C ALA A 197 9.57 -24.09 -9.27
N SER A 198 9.83 -23.97 -10.56
CA SER A 198 10.95 -24.67 -11.19
C SER A 198 12.28 -23.96 -10.96
N ASP A 199 13.40 -24.65 -11.22
CA ASP A 199 14.76 -24.14 -11.00
C ASP A 199 15.09 -22.83 -11.78
N ASP A 200 14.32 -22.54 -12.82
CA ASP A 200 14.42 -21.39 -13.73
C ASP A 200 13.39 -20.28 -13.43
N LEU A 201 12.92 -20.15 -12.19
CA LEU A 201 11.97 -19.10 -11.80
C LEU A 201 12.48 -17.69 -12.15
N GLU A 202 11.63 -16.93 -12.85
CA GLU A 202 11.84 -15.52 -13.13
C GLU A 202 10.86 -14.65 -12.34
N ILE A 203 11.36 -13.55 -11.77
CA ILE A 203 10.55 -12.58 -11.04
C ILE A 203 10.67 -11.24 -11.75
N TYR A 204 9.55 -10.76 -12.29
CA TYR A 204 9.46 -9.56 -13.10
C TYR A 204 8.92 -8.39 -12.30
N ALA A 205 9.52 -7.22 -12.48
CA ALA A 205 9.04 -5.96 -11.93
C ALA A 205 9.55 -4.77 -12.74
N HIS A 206 8.94 -3.60 -12.56
CA HIS A 206 9.53 -2.35 -13.02
C HIS A 206 10.85 -2.03 -12.27
N GLU A 207 11.80 -1.36 -12.93
CA GLU A 207 13.16 -1.15 -12.41
C GLU A 207 13.22 -0.30 -11.15
N THR A 208 12.20 0.54 -10.90
CA THR A 208 12.11 1.38 -9.71
C THR A 208 11.40 0.71 -8.53
N LEU A 209 10.96 -0.56 -8.65
CA LEU A 209 10.21 -1.25 -7.60
C LEU A 209 10.95 -1.26 -6.26
N LEU A 210 12.25 -1.56 -6.27
CA LEU A 210 13.03 -1.62 -5.02
C LEU A 210 13.17 -0.25 -4.37
N ASP A 211 13.37 0.81 -5.16
CA ASP A 211 13.48 2.18 -4.64
C ASP A 211 12.15 2.61 -3.98
N ASN A 212 11.02 2.33 -4.62
CA ASN A 212 9.69 2.63 -4.05
C ASN A 212 9.40 1.78 -2.81
N TYR A 213 9.73 0.48 -2.85
CA TYR A 213 9.59 -0.42 -1.70
C TYR A 213 10.39 0.09 -0.49
N TYR A 214 11.65 0.47 -0.67
CA TYR A 214 12.49 1.00 0.42
C TYR A 214 12.07 2.37 0.91
N HIS A 215 11.59 3.24 0.01
CA HIS A 215 11.07 4.55 0.42
C HIS A 215 9.88 4.38 1.37
N GLU A 216 8.96 3.47 1.03
CA GLU A 216 7.75 3.30 1.81
C GLU A 216 7.95 2.40 3.05
N SER A 217 8.52 1.22 2.83
CA SER A 217 8.68 0.18 3.86
C SER A 217 10.00 0.30 4.65
N GLY A 218 10.84 1.28 4.30
CA GLY A 218 12.09 1.60 5.00
C GLY A 218 12.08 3.03 5.56
N GLU A 219 12.17 4.04 4.69
CA GLU A 219 12.34 5.44 5.10
C GLU A 219 11.13 5.99 5.88
N LEU A 220 9.92 5.64 5.44
CA LEU A 220 8.66 6.11 6.02
C LEU A 220 7.93 5.06 6.86
N ALA A 221 8.56 3.91 7.12
CA ALA A 221 7.93 2.72 7.69
C ALA A 221 7.14 3.01 8.98
N SER A 222 7.76 3.70 9.94
CA SER A 222 7.12 3.98 11.25
C SER A 222 5.88 4.88 11.12
N LEU A 223 5.94 5.89 10.24
CA LEU A 223 4.82 6.81 10.00
C LEU A 223 3.66 6.05 9.37
N ILE A 224 3.97 5.28 8.33
CA ILE A 224 3.00 4.52 7.54
C ILE A 224 2.34 3.44 8.39
N ALA A 225 3.11 2.69 9.17
CA ALA A 225 2.57 1.68 10.09
C ALA A 225 1.62 2.33 11.12
N THR A 226 2.03 3.45 11.73
CA THR A 226 1.24 4.12 12.76
C THR A 226 -0.08 4.67 12.21
N ARG A 227 -0.05 5.35 11.05
CA ARG A 227 -1.26 5.87 10.41
C ARG A 227 -2.11 4.77 9.77
N GLY A 228 -1.47 3.70 9.30
CA GLY A 228 -2.10 2.51 8.75
C GLY A 228 -3.02 1.81 9.75
N ILE A 229 -2.67 1.80 11.05
CA ILE A 229 -3.54 1.25 12.10
C ILE A 229 -4.92 1.90 12.10
N SER A 230 -4.98 3.23 11.99
CA SER A 230 -6.25 3.96 11.91
C SER A 230 -6.91 3.78 10.55
N TYR A 231 -6.14 3.91 9.47
CA TYR A 231 -6.65 3.83 8.09
C TYR A 231 -7.30 2.49 7.77
N TYR A 232 -6.68 1.39 8.18
CA TYR A 232 -7.20 0.03 7.98
C TYR A 232 -8.01 -0.49 9.16
N GLY A 233 -8.31 0.34 10.17
CA GLY A 233 -9.15 -0.05 11.30
C GLY A 233 -8.64 -1.26 12.09
N VAL A 234 -7.31 -1.48 12.15
CA VAL A 234 -6.68 -2.70 12.70
C VAL A 234 -7.06 -2.96 14.16
N LEU A 235 -7.35 -1.90 14.93
CA LEU A 235 -7.72 -1.98 16.35
C LEU A 235 -9.24 -1.97 16.59
N LEU A 236 -10.06 -1.90 15.55
CA LEU A 236 -11.52 -1.97 15.69
C LEU A 236 -11.96 -3.41 16.04
N PRO A 237 -13.05 -3.57 16.81
CA PRO A 237 -13.56 -4.91 17.15
C PRO A 237 -14.05 -5.66 15.91
N SER A 238 -14.17 -6.98 15.98
CA SER A 238 -14.68 -7.80 14.87
C SER A 238 -16.20 -7.95 14.85
N GLU A 239 -16.91 -7.53 15.90
CA GLU A 239 -18.37 -7.60 16.02
C GLU A 239 -18.90 -6.35 16.70
N GLY A 240 -20.19 -6.07 16.50
CA GLY A 240 -20.87 -4.92 17.07
C GLY A 240 -21.06 -3.77 16.08
N PRO A 241 -21.65 -2.66 16.56
CA PRO A 241 -21.90 -1.48 15.74
C PRO A 241 -20.62 -0.72 15.34
N ASP A 242 -19.53 -0.84 16.10
CA ASP A 242 -18.22 -0.20 15.87
C ASP A 242 -17.18 -1.13 15.23
N ARG A 243 -17.64 -2.28 14.72
CA ARG A 243 -16.74 -3.29 14.17
C ARG A 243 -15.98 -2.79 12.94
N PHE A 244 -14.79 -3.35 12.74
CA PHE A 244 -14.15 -3.35 11.43
C PHE A 244 -15.05 -4.07 10.42
N VAL A 245 -15.25 -3.45 9.26
CA VAL A 245 -16.09 -3.99 8.19
C VAL A 245 -15.18 -4.52 7.09
N SER A 246 -14.41 -3.64 6.46
CA SER A 246 -13.35 -3.99 5.51
C SER A 246 -12.43 -2.79 5.26
N ALA A 247 -11.38 -2.99 4.47
CA ALA A 247 -10.52 -1.92 3.98
C ALA A 247 -11.02 -1.34 2.64
N GLY A 248 -12.26 -1.64 2.21
CA GLY A 248 -12.79 -1.21 0.91
C GLY A 248 -12.27 -2.08 -0.24
N ILE A 249 -10.98 -2.00 -0.56
CA ILE A 249 -10.34 -2.74 -1.67
C ILE A 249 -10.17 -4.24 -1.39
N GLY A 250 -10.19 -4.63 -0.12
CA GLY A 250 -10.15 -6.02 0.34
C GLY A 250 -10.75 -6.19 1.73
N PRO A 251 -11.00 -7.44 2.17
CA PRO A 251 -11.69 -7.76 3.41
C PRO A 251 -10.91 -7.34 4.67
N PHE A 252 -9.58 -7.43 4.67
CA PHE A 252 -8.73 -7.06 5.81
C PHE A 252 -7.28 -6.86 5.39
N LEU A 253 -6.54 -6.08 6.17
CA LEU A 253 -5.08 -6.11 6.17
C LEU A 253 -4.61 -7.12 7.22
N GLU A 254 -3.76 -8.05 6.82
CA GLU A 254 -3.18 -9.04 7.72
C GLU A 254 -2.37 -8.35 8.84
N SER A 255 -2.54 -8.80 10.08
CA SER A 255 -1.88 -8.22 11.25
C SER A 255 -1.54 -9.30 12.28
N GLY A 256 -0.50 -9.05 13.08
CA GLY A 256 0.02 -10.02 14.06
C GLY A 256 1.29 -10.72 13.54
N ASP A 257 1.40 -12.03 13.78
CA ASP A 257 2.54 -12.86 13.38
C ASP A 257 2.47 -13.20 11.88
N VAL A 258 2.76 -12.20 11.03
CA VAL A 258 2.82 -12.34 9.56
C VAL A 258 4.26 -12.37 9.09
N THR A 259 4.59 -13.28 8.18
CA THR A 259 5.96 -13.41 7.67
C THR A 259 6.10 -12.71 6.32
N SER A 260 6.94 -11.67 6.26
CA SER A 260 7.40 -11.15 4.96
C SER A 260 8.42 -12.13 4.36
N ALA A 261 8.07 -12.68 3.20
CA ALA A 261 8.88 -13.53 2.36
C ALA A 261 9.12 -12.89 0.97
N PHE A 262 9.41 -11.59 0.97
CA PHE A 262 9.75 -10.84 -0.23
C PHE A 262 10.96 -11.45 -0.96
N LEU A 263 10.87 -11.53 -2.29
CA LEU A 263 11.98 -11.92 -3.16
C LEU A 263 12.26 -10.78 -4.15
N PRO A 264 13.51 -10.31 -4.30
CA PRO A 264 13.83 -9.25 -5.25
C PRO A 264 13.59 -9.72 -6.71
N PRO A 265 13.20 -8.81 -7.61
CA PRO A 265 13.03 -9.16 -9.02
C PRO A 265 14.35 -9.64 -9.63
N THR A 266 14.27 -10.66 -10.48
CA THR A 266 15.41 -11.17 -11.25
C THR A 266 15.51 -10.52 -12.62
N ILE A 267 14.39 -10.01 -13.15
CA ILE A 267 14.29 -9.29 -14.41
C ILE A 267 13.55 -7.99 -14.16
N THR A 268 14.13 -6.88 -14.60
CA THR A 268 13.50 -5.56 -14.51
C THR A 268 13.34 -4.91 -15.88
N PHE A 269 12.39 -3.99 -15.98
CA PHE A 269 12.15 -3.19 -17.18
C PHE A 269 11.78 -1.74 -16.83
N ASP A 270 11.90 -0.85 -17.81
CA ASP A 270 11.53 0.57 -17.71
C ASP A 270 10.12 0.76 -18.33
N ASP A 271 10.01 1.14 -19.60
CA ASP A 271 8.70 1.44 -20.22
C ASP A 271 7.85 0.19 -20.54
N LYS A 272 8.39 -0.74 -21.32
CA LYS A 272 7.68 -1.93 -21.80
C LYS A 272 8.61 -3.12 -21.98
N LEU A 273 8.13 -4.33 -21.68
CA LEU A 273 8.85 -5.57 -21.90
C LEU A 273 7.91 -6.66 -22.47
N ASP A 274 8.24 -7.17 -23.65
CA ASP A 274 7.57 -8.35 -24.21
C ASP A 274 8.28 -9.62 -23.70
N ILE A 275 7.50 -10.57 -23.20
CA ILE A 275 7.98 -11.82 -22.60
C ILE A 275 7.22 -13.03 -23.16
N GLU A 276 7.86 -14.19 -23.14
CA GLU A 276 7.23 -15.48 -23.43
C GLU A 276 7.48 -16.41 -22.23
N VAL A 277 6.43 -16.71 -21.47
CA VAL A 277 6.52 -17.56 -20.28
C VAL A 277 5.40 -18.59 -20.33
N ALA A 278 5.74 -19.84 -20.02
CA ALA A 278 4.81 -20.96 -20.04
C ALA A 278 4.07 -21.16 -21.39
N GLY A 279 4.67 -20.72 -22.51
CA GLY A 279 4.07 -20.79 -23.85
C GLY A 279 3.10 -19.65 -24.18
N LEU A 280 2.96 -18.66 -23.29
CA LEU A 280 2.11 -17.48 -23.50
C LEU A 280 2.98 -16.25 -23.80
N GLU A 281 2.62 -15.52 -24.86
CA GLU A 281 3.16 -14.19 -25.13
C GLU A 281 2.44 -13.16 -24.25
N MET A 282 3.20 -12.34 -23.54
CA MET A 282 2.68 -11.27 -22.68
C MET A 282 3.49 -9.99 -22.87
N THR A 283 2.86 -8.85 -22.63
CA THR A 283 3.53 -7.56 -22.54
C THR A 283 3.35 -6.99 -21.13
N LEU A 284 4.45 -6.69 -20.47
CA LEU A 284 4.52 -5.85 -19.28
C LEU A 284 4.63 -4.39 -19.71
N ILE A 285 3.77 -3.51 -19.18
CA ILE A 285 3.74 -2.08 -19.53
C ILE A 285 3.75 -1.27 -18.24
N ASN A 286 4.68 -0.33 -18.11
CA ASN A 286 4.66 0.62 -17.00
C ASN A 286 3.55 1.65 -17.21
N VAL A 287 2.73 1.84 -16.18
CA VAL A 287 1.59 2.75 -16.20
C VAL A 287 1.50 3.52 -14.87
N PRO A 288 2.37 4.52 -14.66
CA PRO A 288 2.45 5.24 -13.39
C PRO A 288 1.07 5.71 -12.91
N SER A 289 0.74 5.36 -11.68
CA SER A 289 -0.59 5.59 -11.09
C SER A 289 -0.52 5.52 -9.56
N GLU A 290 -0.89 4.40 -8.95
CA GLU A 290 -0.87 4.19 -7.49
C GLU A 290 0.56 4.34 -6.94
N THR A 291 1.52 3.78 -7.68
CA THR A 291 2.95 4.07 -7.57
C THR A 291 3.54 4.38 -8.95
N ASN A 292 4.79 4.84 -8.98
CA ASN A 292 5.49 5.09 -10.24
C ASN A 292 5.96 3.81 -10.94
N ASP A 293 6.09 2.71 -10.20
CA ASP A 293 6.52 1.40 -10.70
C ASP A 293 5.35 0.48 -11.12
N GLU A 294 4.13 1.02 -11.14
CA GLU A 294 2.94 0.29 -11.53
C GLU A 294 3.09 -0.35 -12.91
N THR A 295 2.77 -1.64 -12.98
CA THR A 295 2.90 -2.49 -14.14
C THR A 295 1.57 -3.19 -14.42
N ILE A 296 1.11 -3.09 -15.67
CA ILE A 296 0.01 -3.89 -16.19
C ILE A 296 0.53 -5.02 -17.07
N VAL A 297 -0.23 -6.11 -17.16
CA VAL A 297 0.11 -7.28 -17.97
C VAL A 297 -0.94 -7.52 -19.04
N TRP A 298 -0.56 -7.41 -20.31
CA TRP A 298 -1.42 -7.72 -21.45
C TRP A 298 -1.12 -9.10 -22.02
N ILE A 299 -2.14 -9.94 -22.18
CA ILE A 299 -2.06 -11.31 -22.71
C ILE A 299 -2.98 -11.43 -23.93
N PRO A 300 -2.48 -11.17 -25.15
CA PRO A 300 -3.32 -11.03 -26.34
C PRO A 300 -4.14 -12.26 -26.69
N GLU A 301 -3.55 -13.46 -26.60
CA GLU A 301 -4.22 -14.71 -26.97
C GLU A 301 -5.45 -15.00 -26.11
N MET A 302 -5.47 -14.49 -24.88
CA MET A 302 -6.56 -14.68 -23.92
C MET A 302 -7.55 -13.50 -23.90
N GLY A 303 -7.21 -12.38 -24.54
CA GLY A 303 -7.95 -11.12 -24.39
C GLY A 303 -7.93 -10.57 -22.96
N VAL A 304 -6.90 -10.91 -22.17
CA VAL A 304 -6.80 -10.62 -20.73
C VAL A 304 -5.82 -9.46 -20.49
N LEU A 305 -6.30 -8.44 -19.80
CA LEU A 305 -5.50 -7.37 -19.22
C LEU A 305 -5.51 -7.51 -17.69
N GLN A 306 -4.36 -7.66 -17.05
CA GLN A 306 -4.22 -7.41 -15.61
C GLN A 306 -3.91 -5.92 -15.43
N GLY A 307 -4.74 -5.24 -14.63
CA GLY A 307 -4.82 -3.78 -14.56
C GLY A 307 -4.10 -3.13 -13.38
N GLY A 308 -3.33 -3.89 -12.59
CA GLY A 308 -2.68 -3.38 -11.38
C GLY A 308 -3.67 -2.80 -10.36
N GLU A 309 -3.25 -1.73 -9.68
CA GLU A 309 -4.05 -0.85 -8.85
C GLU A 309 -4.47 0.46 -9.56
N VAL A 310 -4.42 0.51 -10.90
CA VAL A 310 -4.89 1.68 -11.67
C VAL A 310 -6.39 1.94 -11.43
N LEU A 311 -7.16 0.88 -11.19
CA LEU A 311 -8.57 0.93 -10.81
C LEU A 311 -9.01 -0.31 -10.02
N TYR A 312 -10.14 -0.17 -9.33
CA TYR A 312 -10.87 -1.24 -8.65
C TYR A 312 -12.37 -0.92 -8.67
N GLU A 313 -13.23 -1.79 -8.12
CA GLU A 313 -14.69 -1.59 -8.05
C GLU A 313 -15.13 -0.42 -7.13
N LEU A 314 -14.30 0.62 -6.98
CA LEU A 314 -14.43 1.78 -6.09
C LEU A 314 -13.69 3.00 -6.67
N TRP A 315 -13.99 4.17 -6.10
CA TRP A 315 -13.24 5.40 -6.37
C TRP A 315 -11.72 5.22 -6.12
N PRO A 316 -10.84 5.53 -7.11
CA PRO A 316 -9.39 5.28 -7.00
C PRO A 316 -8.72 6.20 -5.97
N ASN A 317 -7.69 5.70 -5.31
CA ASN A 317 -6.94 6.38 -4.26
C ASN A 317 -5.88 7.31 -4.87
N LEU A 318 -6.26 8.52 -5.26
CA LEU A 318 -5.31 9.48 -5.84
C LEU A 318 -4.35 10.07 -4.78
N TYR A 319 -4.62 9.86 -3.49
CA TYR A 319 -3.72 10.17 -2.39
C TYR A 319 -4.07 9.33 -1.16
N SER A 320 -3.13 8.50 -0.70
CA SER A 320 -3.35 7.68 0.48
C SER A 320 -3.24 8.50 1.75
N VAL A 321 -4.35 8.60 2.51
CA VAL A 321 -4.41 9.35 3.78
C VAL A 321 -3.62 8.71 4.92
N ARG A 322 -3.07 7.50 4.74
CA ARG A 322 -2.01 6.97 5.63
C ARG A 322 -0.68 7.69 5.45
N GLY A 323 -0.51 8.42 4.35
CA GLY A 323 0.69 9.13 3.95
C GLY A 323 1.40 8.39 2.82
N SER A 324 1.50 9.05 1.66
CA SER A 324 2.28 8.62 0.50
C SER A 324 2.97 9.82 -0.13
N SER A 325 3.91 9.55 -1.03
CA SER A 325 4.35 10.54 -2.02
C SER A 325 3.18 10.96 -2.93
N TYR A 326 3.31 12.11 -3.59
CA TYR A 326 2.31 12.58 -4.55
C TYR A 326 2.20 11.60 -5.72
N ARG A 327 0.98 11.17 -6.02
CA ARG A 327 0.65 10.37 -7.19
C ARG A 327 0.35 11.32 -8.33
N ASP A 328 1.13 11.27 -9.40
CA ASP A 328 0.91 12.16 -10.55
C ASP A 328 -0.39 11.81 -11.26
N VAL A 329 -1.47 12.50 -10.90
CA VAL A 329 -2.80 12.28 -11.45
C VAL A 329 -2.84 12.46 -12.97
N LYS A 330 -1.97 13.32 -13.53
CA LYS A 330 -1.88 13.49 -14.98
C LYS A 330 -1.24 12.28 -15.66
N ALA A 331 -0.22 11.69 -15.03
CA ALA A 331 0.35 10.43 -15.47
C ALA A 331 -0.69 9.30 -15.37
N TRP A 332 -1.45 9.24 -14.28
CA TRP A 332 -2.53 8.27 -14.09
C TRP A 332 -3.61 8.34 -15.19
N ILE A 333 -4.01 9.55 -15.60
CA ILE A 333 -4.95 9.73 -16.73
C ILE A 333 -4.35 9.14 -18.02
N SER A 334 -3.07 9.39 -18.29
CA SER A 334 -2.37 8.84 -19.46
C SER A 334 -2.24 7.31 -19.37
N SER A 335 -2.09 6.76 -18.17
CA SER A 335 -2.09 5.33 -17.90
C SER A 335 -3.45 4.69 -18.24
N LEU A 336 -4.55 5.36 -17.91
CA LEU A 336 -5.90 4.92 -18.29
C LEU A 336 -6.12 4.98 -19.81
N ASP A 337 -5.58 5.98 -20.51
CA ASP A 337 -5.60 6.02 -21.99
C ASP A 337 -4.96 4.76 -22.59
N VAL A 338 -3.78 4.37 -22.08
CA VAL A 338 -3.09 3.14 -22.52
C VAL A 338 -3.96 1.91 -22.32
N MET A 339 -4.63 1.79 -21.18
CA MET A 339 -5.51 0.64 -20.89
C MET A 339 -6.76 0.62 -21.78
N ILE A 340 -7.35 1.77 -22.07
CA ILE A 340 -8.53 1.89 -22.96
C ILE A 340 -8.18 1.45 -24.38
N ASP A 341 -6.99 1.82 -24.87
CA ASP A 341 -6.51 1.51 -26.21
C ASP A 341 -6.22 0.01 -26.45
N ILE A 342 -6.04 -0.79 -25.38
CA ILE A 342 -5.80 -2.24 -25.47
C ILE A 342 -7.06 -2.99 -25.95
N GLU A 343 -8.26 -2.44 -25.70
CA GLU A 343 -9.55 -3.08 -26.04
C GLU A 343 -9.72 -4.52 -25.48
N ALA A 344 -9.29 -4.74 -24.23
CA ALA A 344 -9.35 -6.06 -23.58
C ALA A 344 -10.79 -6.61 -23.43
N GLU A 345 -10.92 -7.95 -23.43
CA GLU A 345 -12.19 -8.65 -23.18
C GLU A 345 -12.37 -8.94 -21.67
N TYR A 346 -11.28 -9.22 -20.97
CA TYR A 346 -11.27 -9.52 -19.54
C TYR A 346 -10.27 -8.59 -18.83
N LEU A 347 -10.71 -7.98 -17.73
CA LEU A 347 -9.88 -7.15 -16.86
C LEU A 347 -9.73 -7.84 -15.51
N LEU A 348 -8.51 -8.25 -15.17
CA LEU A 348 -8.13 -8.78 -13.87
C LEU A 348 -7.56 -7.64 -13.04
N LEU A 349 -7.82 -7.65 -11.72
CA LEU A 349 -7.46 -6.56 -10.84
C LEU A 349 -6.74 -7.10 -9.61
N SER A 350 -5.73 -6.37 -9.14
CA SER A 350 -4.98 -6.70 -7.92
C SER A 350 -5.85 -6.55 -6.66
N HIS A 351 -7.01 -5.92 -6.77
CA HIS A 351 -8.04 -5.86 -5.73
C HIS A 351 -9.44 -6.00 -6.33
N THR A 352 -10.43 -6.31 -5.49
CA THR A 352 -11.85 -6.42 -5.89
C THR A 352 -12.08 -7.47 -7.00
N ARG A 353 -13.19 -7.38 -7.75
CA ARG A 353 -13.61 -8.43 -8.68
C ARG A 353 -13.20 -8.11 -10.12
N PRO A 354 -12.90 -9.14 -10.94
CA PRO A 354 -12.59 -8.94 -12.35
C PRO A 354 -13.81 -8.48 -13.15
N VAL A 355 -13.55 -7.91 -14.33
CA VAL A 355 -14.58 -7.50 -15.29
C VAL A 355 -14.49 -8.39 -16.53
N SER A 356 -15.64 -8.77 -17.08
CA SER A 356 -15.73 -9.59 -18.28
C SER A 356 -16.62 -8.95 -19.33
N GLY A 357 -16.23 -9.09 -20.60
CA GLY A 357 -16.87 -8.51 -21.76
C GLY A 357 -16.28 -7.15 -22.10
N THR A 358 -15.85 -7.00 -23.35
CA THR A 358 -15.17 -5.79 -23.87
C THR A 358 -15.95 -4.50 -23.62
N GLU A 359 -17.28 -4.51 -23.75
CA GLU A 359 -18.11 -3.33 -23.48
C GLU A 359 -18.07 -2.91 -22.00
N ASN A 360 -18.12 -3.88 -21.09
CA ASN A 360 -18.03 -3.62 -19.65
C ASN A 360 -16.63 -3.14 -19.26
N VAL A 361 -15.58 -3.76 -19.81
CA VAL A 361 -14.19 -3.34 -19.59
C VAL A 361 -13.97 -1.90 -20.06
N ARG A 362 -14.45 -1.56 -21.26
CA ARG A 362 -14.40 -0.19 -21.78
C ARG A 362 -15.17 0.80 -20.91
N ASP A 363 -16.35 0.43 -20.45
CA ASP A 363 -17.20 1.28 -19.60
C ASP A 363 -16.51 1.65 -18.28
N VAL A 364 -15.94 0.67 -17.56
CA VAL A 364 -15.28 0.93 -16.27
C VAL A 364 -13.98 1.73 -16.43
N LEU A 365 -13.20 1.48 -17.49
CA LEU A 365 -11.98 2.21 -17.77
C LEU A 365 -12.28 3.66 -18.17
N THR A 366 -13.24 3.86 -19.09
CA THR A 366 -13.61 5.19 -19.56
C THR A 366 -14.26 6.02 -18.44
N SER A 367 -15.12 5.40 -17.62
CA SER A 367 -15.74 6.09 -16.48
C SER A 367 -14.70 6.51 -15.44
N THR A 368 -13.74 5.63 -15.12
CA THR A 368 -12.63 5.97 -14.21
C THR A 368 -11.76 7.09 -14.79
N HIS A 369 -11.39 7.00 -16.06
CA HIS A 369 -10.65 8.04 -16.78
C HIS A 369 -11.35 9.40 -16.68
N ASP A 370 -12.62 9.47 -17.09
CA ASP A 370 -13.36 10.72 -17.17
C ASP A 370 -13.54 11.34 -15.78
N ALA A 371 -13.72 10.53 -14.74
CA ALA A 371 -13.88 11.02 -13.38
C ALA A 371 -12.57 11.55 -12.77
N VAL A 372 -11.45 10.84 -12.98
CA VAL A 372 -10.12 11.30 -12.54
C VAL A 372 -9.71 12.56 -13.30
N GLN A 373 -9.89 12.57 -14.63
CA GLN A 373 -9.61 13.73 -15.49
C GLN A 373 -10.46 14.95 -15.10
N TYR A 374 -11.76 14.74 -14.85
CA TYR A 374 -12.63 15.83 -14.40
C TYR A 374 -12.19 16.39 -13.05
N LEU A 375 -11.88 15.52 -12.07
CA LEU A 375 -11.43 15.96 -10.75
C LEU A 375 -10.14 16.79 -10.87
N TYR A 376 -9.17 16.31 -11.64
CA TYR A 376 -7.92 17.02 -11.89
C TYR A 376 -8.16 18.37 -12.55
N ASP A 377 -8.89 18.42 -13.66
CA ASP A 377 -9.12 19.66 -14.41
C ASP A 377 -9.89 20.70 -13.61
N GLN A 378 -10.92 20.29 -12.85
CA GLN A 378 -11.66 21.24 -12.01
C GLN A 378 -10.79 21.74 -10.85
N THR A 379 -9.93 20.89 -10.30
CA THR A 379 -8.98 21.31 -9.26
C THR A 379 -7.97 22.32 -9.81
N ILE A 380 -7.32 22.03 -10.93
CA ILE A 380 -6.39 22.95 -11.59
C ILE A 380 -7.07 24.26 -11.98
N ARG A 381 -8.29 24.20 -12.52
CA ARG A 381 -9.07 25.40 -12.84
C ARG A 381 -9.32 26.24 -11.59
N GLY A 382 -9.70 25.61 -10.48
CA GLY A 382 -9.99 26.27 -9.23
C GLY A 382 -8.77 26.91 -8.58
N ILE A 383 -7.62 26.22 -8.59
CA ILE A 383 -6.32 26.79 -8.17
C ILE A 383 -6.03 28.07 -8.97
N ASN A 384 -6.19 28.04 -10.28
CA ASN A 384 -5.96 29.22 -11.14
C ASN A 384 -6.96 30.36 -10.91
N GLN A 385 -8.10 30.08 -10.29
CA GLN A 385 -9.09 31.09 -9.89
C GLN A 385 -8.82 31.65 -8.49
N GLY A 386 -7.83 31.10 -7.76
CA GLY A 386 -7.41 31.56 -6.45
C GLY A 386 -8.22 30.98 -5.29
N TYR A 387 -8.96 29.89 -5.51
CA TYR A 387 -9.64 29.17 -4.44
C TYR A 387 -8.65 28.40 -3.58
N THR A 388 -8.93 28.29 -2.29
CA THR A 388 -8.11 27.50 -1.35
C THR A 388 -8.38 26.00 -1.51
N GLU A 389 -7.52 25.16 -0.94
CA GLU A 389 -7.72 23.70 -0.93
C GLU A 389 -9.05 23.30 -0.29
N ASP A 390 -9.45 24.00 0.78
CA ASP A 390 -10.66 23.72 1.54
C ASP A 390 -11.92 24.10 0.74
N GLU A 391 -11.91 25.26 0.09
CA GLU A 391 -12.99 25.67 -0.80
C GLU A 391 -13.15 24.66 -1.95
N LEU A 392 -12.05 24.22 -2.57
CA LEU A 392 -12.09 23.28 -3.68
C LEU A 392 -12.61 21.89 -3.27
N ALA A 393 -12.19 21.39 -2.10
CA ALA A 393 -12.66 20.12 -1.57
C ALA A 393 -14.18 20.07 -1.37
N HIS A 394 -14.82 21.21 -1.11
CA HIS A 394 -16.28 21.32 -0.95
C HIS A 394 -17.03 21.71 -2.23
N MET A 395 -16.38 22.41 -3.16
CA MET A 395 -17.04 22.91 -4.38
C MET A 395 -17.06 21.91 -5.53
N ILE A 396 -16.01 21.09 -5.66
CA ILE A 396 -15.85 20.22 -6.82
C ILE A 396 -16.69 18.98 -6.60
N GLU A 397 -17.73 18.81 -7.40
CA GLU A 397 -18.55 17.60 -7.47
C GLU A 397 -18.45 16.97 -8.85
N LEU A 398 -18.47 15.64 -8.90
CA LEU A 398 -18.47 14.89 -10.16
C LEU A 398 -19.79 15.12 -10.93
N PRO A 399 -19.78 15.04 -12.27
CA PRO A 399 -21.00 14.92 -13.05
C PRO A 399 -21.86 13.75 -12.56
N GLN A 400 -23.17 13.93 -12.47
CA GLN A 400 -24.11 12.95 -11.87
C GLN A 400 -23.93 11.52 -12.39
N HIS A 401 -23.71 11.33 -13.70
CA HIS A 401 -23.53 9.99 -14.28
C HIS A 401 -22.25 9.27 -13.81
N LEU A 402 -21.20 10.01 -13.44
CA LEU A 402 -19.98 9.44 -12.85
C LEU A 402 -20.15 9.23 -11.35
N GLN A 403 -20.81 10.17 -10.66
CA GLN A 403 -21.14 10.02 -9.24
C GLN A 403 -22.02 8.80 -8.95
N ASP A 404 -22.98 8.51 -9.84
CA ASP A 404 -23.88 7.37 -9.70
C ASP A 404 -23.27 6.06 -10.25
N HIS A 405 -22.08 6.11 -10.84
CA HIS A 405 -21.46 4.93 -11.44
C HIS A 405 -21.04 3.93 -10.35
N PRO A 406 -21.44 2.64 -10.42
CA PRO A 406 -21.20 1.68 -9.34
C PRO A 406 -19.73 1.45 -8.98
N TRP A 407 -18.82 1.68 -9.94
CA TRP A 407 -17.37 1.56 -9.76
C TRP A 407 -16.69 2.82 -9.23
N LEU A 408 -17.41 3.94 -9.06
CA LEU A 408 -16.83 5.22 -8.64
C LEU A 408 -17.31 5.64 -7.24
N GLN A 409 -17.83 4.68 -6.47
CA GLN A 409 -18.32 4.94 -5.12
C GLN A 409 -17.14 5.09 -4.15
N GLU A 410 -17.21 6.11 -3.29
CA GLU A 410 -16.16 6.50 -2.34
C GLU A 410 -16.16 5.55 -1.12
N ARG A 411 -15.46 4.42 -1.26
CA ARG A 411 -15.34 3.39 -0.21
C ARG A 411 -13.90 3.03 0.15
N TYR A 412 -12.93 3.74 -0.42
CA TYR A 412 -11.51 3.58 -0.13
C TYR A 412 -10.84 4.95 -0.14
N GLY A 413 -10.90 5.62 -1.29
CA GLY A 413 -10.64 7.04 -1.41
C GLY A 413 -11.91 7.90 -1.32
N GLU A 414 -11.72 9.20 -1.14
CA GLU A 414 -12.78 10.22 -1.18
C GLU A 414 -12.29 11.40 -2.04
N ARG A 415 -13.17 11.91 -2.90
CA ARG A 415 -12.94 13.07 -3.78
C ARG A 415 -12.39 14.24 -3.00
N ALA A 416 -12.98 14.58 -1.85
CA ALA A 416 -12.62 15.78 -1.10
C ALA A 416 -11.13 15.80 -0.69
N TRP A 417 -10.59 14.69 -0.18
CA TRP A 417 -9.17 14.64 0.17
C TRP A 417 -8.26 14.42 -1.06
N HIS A 418 -8.76 13.84 -2.15
CA HIS A 418 -7.99 13.77 -3.40
C HIS A 418 -7.83 15.14 -4.06
N VAL A 419 -8.84 16.03 -3.96
CA VAL A 419 -8.68 17.44 -4.34
C VAL A 419 -7.54 18.07 -3.57
N ARG A 420 -7.50 17.87 -2.23
CA ARG A 420 -6.39 18.37 -1.39
C ARG A 420 -5.05 17.78 -1.81
N GLY A 421 -5.00 16.48 -2.12
CA GLY A 421 -3.82 15.82 -2.65
C GLY A 421 -3.31 16.44 -3.96
N ILE A 422 -4.21 16.73 -4.90
CA ILE A 422 -3.89 17.40 -6.17
C ILE A 422 -3.38 18.82 -5.92
N VAL A 423 -4.02 19.60 -5.04
CA VAL A 423 -3.54 20.94 -4.68
C VAL A 423 -2.13 20.87 -4.09
N SER A 424 -1.93 20.05 -3.07
CA SER A 424 -0.64 19.89 -2.40
C SER A 424 0.46 19.44 -3.34
N GLY A 425 0.17 18.50 -4.25
CA GLY A 425 1.13 18.02 -5.24
C GLY A 425 1.55 19.06 -6.28
N ASN A 426 0.67 19.99 -6.63
CA ASN A 426 0.92 20.99 -7.68
C ASN A 426 1.46 22.32 -7.13
N VAL A 427 0.97 22.77 -5.97
CA VAL A 427 1.32 24.10 -5.42
C VAL A 427 1.83 24.07 -3.97
N GLY A 428 1.88 22.89 -3.35
CA GLY A 428 2.35 22.72 -1.98
C GLY A 428 1.33 23.12 -0.92
N TRP A 429 1.79 23.23 0.32
CA TRP A 429 0.95 23.47 1.51
C TRP A 429 0.55 24.94 1.71
N PHE A 430 1.20 25.89 1.04
CA PHE A 430 0.99 27.31 1.29
C PHE A 430 -0.15 27.86 0.44
N GLU A 431 -1.29 28.11 1.08
CA GLU A 431 -2.52 28.60 0.41
C GLU A 431 -2.52 30.10 0.08
N GLY A 432 -1.43 30.83 0.35
CA GLY A 432 -1.30 32.25 -0.01
C GLY A 432 -1.59 33.25 1.12
N ASP A 433 -2.20 32.83 2.23
CA ASP A 433 -2.35 33.68 3.41
C ASP A 433 -1.11 33.65 4.31
N SER A 434 -0.45 34.81 4.41
CA SER A 434 0.76 35.00 5.21
C SER A 434 0.64 34.63 6.69
N THR A 435 -0.56 34.54 7.26
CA THR A 435 -0.76 34.07 8.64
C THR A 435 -0.37 32.60 8.81
N TYR A 436 -0.40 31.81 7.73
CA TYR A 436 -0.02 30.40 7.74
C TYR A 436 1.49 30.18 7.56
N LEU A 437 2.24 31.17 7.07
CA LEU A 437 3.69 31.03 6.84
C LEU A 437 4.46 30.73 8.12
N ASN A 438 4.08 31.38 9.21
CA ASN A 438 4.71 31.22 10.53
C ASN A 438 3.62 31.20 11.60
N ALA A 439 2.65 30.31 11.43
CA ALA A 439 1.56 30.18 12.38
C ALA A 439 2.10 29.80 13.77
N ILE A 440 1.43 30.29 14.82
CA ILE A 440 1.72 29.87 16.20
C ILE A 440 1.55 28.36 16.34
N SER A 441 2.22 27.79 17.35
CA SER A 441 2.17 26.36 17.62
C SER A 441 0.73 25.89 17.85
N PHE A 442 0.48 24.60 17.58
CA PHE A 442 -0.82 23.98 17.85
C PHE A 442 -1.24 24.18 19.31
N GLU A 443 -0.33 23.94 20.27
CA GLU A 443 -0.59 24.13 21.69
C GLU A 443 -1.01 25.56 22.04
N GLU A 444 -0.28 26.57 21.55
CA GLU A 444 -0.60 27.98 21.81
C GLU A 444 -1.94 28.36 21.18
N ARG A 445 -2.22 27.88 19.97
CA ARG A 445 -3.49 28.10 19.27
C ARG A 445 -4.65 27.51 20.06
N SER A 446 -4.56 26.24 20.46
CA SER A 446 -5.62 25.55 21.21
C SER A 446 -5.91 26.25 22.55
N GLN A 447 -4.88 26.68 23.28
CA GLN A 447 -5.06 27.45 24.52
C GLN A 447 -5.84 28.75 24.27
N LYS A 448 -5.44 29.55 23.27
CA LYS A 448 -6.11 30.81 22.93
C LYS A 448 -7.55 30.58 22.43
N THR A 449 -7.79 29.53 21.64
CA THR A 449 -9.13 29.17 21.15
C THR A 449 -10.06 28.81 22.30
N VAL A 450 -9.61 27.95 23.23
CA VAL A 450 -10.40 27.57 24.42
C VAL A 450 -10.69 28.78 25.31
N GLU A 451 -9.71 29.65 25.54
CA GLU A 451 -9.93 30.92 26.25
C GLU A 451 -10.96 31.80 25.53
N GLY A 452 -10.87 31.90 24.19
CA GLY A 452 -11.80 32.64 23.34
C GLY A 452 -13.25 32.14 23.41
N PHE A 453 -13.45 30.82 23.53
CA PHE A 453 -14.76 30.21 23.77
C PHE A 453 -15.25 30.34 25.23
N GLY A 454 -14.48 31.01 26.09
CA GLY A 454 -14.84 31.30 27.47
C GLY A 454 -14.47 30.17 28.44
N GLY A 455 -13.43 29.41 28.11
CA GLY A 455 -12.81 28.40 28.95
C GLY A 455 -13.33 26.98 28.71
N ILE A 456 -12.55 26.00 29.18
CA ILE A 456 -12.76 24.55 28.96
C ILE A 456 -14.21 24.11 29.21
N SER A 457 -14.82 24.55 30.32
CA SER A 457 -16.19 24.13 30.66
C SER A 457 -17.22 24.57 29.62
N LYS A 458 -17.05 25.74 29.00
CA LYS A 458 -17.94 26.21 27.93
C LYS A 458 -17.67 25.48 26.63
N THR A 459 -16.40 25.28 26.28
CA THR A 459 -16.01 24.51 25.08
C THR A 459 -16.61 23.11 25.11
N ILE A 460 -16.50 22.38 26.24
CA ILE A 460 -17.12 21.05 26.40
C ILE A 460 -18.64 21.11 26.24
N GLN A 461 -19.30 22.15 26.75
CA GLN A 461 -20.74 22.32 26.55
C GLN A 461 -21.08 22.57 25.08
N MET A 462 -20.26 23.31 24.35
CA MET A 462 -20.44 23.54 22.91
C MET A 462 -20.28 22.24 22.12
N VAL A 463 -19.28 21.42 22.43
CA VAL A 463 -19.10 20.07 21.84
C VAL A 463 -20.35 19.22 22.05
N ARG A 464 -20.88 19.17 23.28
CA ARG A 464 -22.11 18.41 23.58
C ARG A 464 -23.32 18.93 22.80
N ASN A 465 -23.47 20.25 22.73
CA ASN A 465 -24.57 20.85 21.96
C ASN A 465 -24.46 20.51 20.46
N ALA A 466 -23.24 20.49 19.90
CA ALA A 466 -23.00 20.11 18.51
C ALA A 466 -23.36 18.63 18.27
N ILE A 467 -22.98 17.73 19.19
CA ILE A 467 -23.39 16.31 19.16
C ILE A 467 -24.92 16.19 19.22
N ASP A 468 -25.57 16.85 20.19
CA ASP A 468 -27.02 16.85 20.36
C ASP A 468 -27.77 17.43 19.14
N GLY A 469 -27.11 18.33 18.40
CA GLY A 469 -27.59 18.93 17.16
C GLY A 469 -27.32 18.11 15.89
N GLY A 470 -26.58 17.01 15.98
CA GLY A 470 -26.16 16.20 14.82
C GLY A 470 -25.01 16.80 14.01
N GLU A 471 -24.32 17.80 14.53
CA GLU A 471 -23.18 18.48 13.91
C GLU A 471 -21.86 17.74 14.24
N TYR A 472 -21.76 16.46 13.90
CA TYR A 472 -20.68 15.58 14.38
C TYR A 472 -19.27 16.02 13.94
N GLN A 473 -19.12 16.48 12.70
CA GLN A 473 -17.85 16.98 12.19
C GLN A 473 -17.39 18.23 12.97
N TRP A 474 -18.32 19.16 13.22
CA TRP A 474 -18.04 20.35 14.02
C TRP A 474 -17.74 20.02 15.48
N ALA A 475 -18.45 19.04 16.05
CA ALA A 475 -18.16 18.56 17.39
C ALA A 475 -16.74 17.99 17.51
N ALA A 476 -16.26 17.26 16.50
CA ALA A 476 -14.89 16.75 16.46
C ALA A 476 -13.84 17.87 16.34
N GLU A 477 -14.07 18.84 15.45
CA GLU A 477 -13.20 20.01 15.31
C GLU A 477 -13.14 20.87 16.58
N LEU A 478 -14.25 21.02 17.31
CA LEU A 478 -14.27 21.72 18.60
C LEU A 478 -13.57 20.96 19.73
N ALA A 479 -13.52 19.63 19.63
CA ALA A 479 -12.95 18.76 20.65
C ALA A 479 -11.43 18.54 20.48
N THR A 480 -10.88 18.91 19.33
CA THR A 480 -9.45 18.81 18.98
C THR A 480 -8.79 20.19 19.00
#